data_AF-F5CI62-F1
#
_entry.id   AF-F5CI62-F1
#
_cell.length_a   1.000
_cell.length_b   1.000
_cell.length_c   1.000
_cell.angle_alpha   90.00
_cell.angle_beta   90.00
_cell.angle_gamma   90.00
#
_symmetry.space_group_name_H-M   'P 1'
#
loop_
_entity.id
_entity.type
_entity.pdbx_description
1 polymer ?
#
loop_
_entity_poly.entity_id
_entity_poly.type
_entity_poly.pdbx_seq_one_letter_code
_entity_poly.pdbx_strand_id
1 'polypeptide(L)' 'MNTTVALMMTTNAKLVGTIYLALSVTYGTMGFMLSWLVRGELCGLGEQLLFGDHQLYNVLTTS' A
#
# COMPACT_ATOMS: atom_id res chain seq x y z
N MET A 1 -4.47 30.05 -12.21
CA MET A 1 -3.06 29.78 -11.84
C MET A 1 -2.98 28.32 -11.41
N ASN A 2 -2.28 27.51 -12.19
CA ASN A 2 -2.56 26.07 -12.36
C ASN A 2 -2.02 25.24 -11.18
N THR A 3 -2.86 24.96 -10.18
CA THR A 3 -2.53 24.14 -8.99
C THR A 3 -2.05 22.74 -9.37
N THR A 4 -2.50 22.23 -10.51
CA THR A 4 -2.04 20.97 -11.11
C THR A 4 -0.57 21.02 -11.53
N VAL A 5 -0.11 22.13 -12.12
CA VAL A 5 1.32 22.32 -12.48
C VAL A 5 2.17 22.49 -11.23
N ALA A 6 1.65 23.16 -10.20
CA ALA A 6 2.37 23.34 -8.94
C ALA A 6 2.60 22.00 -8.21
N LEU A 7 1.68 21.05 -8.30
CA LEU A 7 1.87 19.71 -7.75
C LEU A 7 2.86 18.87 -8.58
N MET A 8 2.83 18.99 -9.91
CA MET A 8 3.65 18.17 -10.80
C MET A 8 5.08 18.69 -11.01
N MET A 9 5.28 20.01 -10.99
CA MET A 9 6.57 20.65 -11.27
C MET A 9 6.93 21.67 -10.18
N THR A 10 7.05 21.20 -8.93
CA THR A 10 7.55 22.01 -7.80
C THR A 10 9.00 21.70 -7.47
N THR A 11 9.78 22.76 -7.20
CA THR A 11 11.13 22.69 -6.63
C THR A 11 11.18 23.08 -5.15
N ASN A 12 10.03 23.47 -4.56
CA ASN A 12 9.95 23.86 -3.16
C ASN A 12 9.94 22.63 -2.25
N ALA A 13 10.95 22.50 -1.40
CA ALA A 13 11.13 21.35 -0.50
C ALA A 13 9.93 21.12 0.45
N LYS A 14 9.23 22.18 0.89
CA LYS A 14 8.06 22.02 1.77
C LYS A 14 6.89 21.37 1.04
N LEU A 15 6.65 21.76 -0.22
CA LEU A 15 5.57 21.19 -1.02
C LEU A 15 5.90 19.75 -1.44
N VAL A 16 7.16 19.49 -1.80
CA VAL A 16 7.64 18.11 -2.05
C VAL A 16 7.43 17.25 -0.80
N GLY A 17 7.81 17.72 0.39
CA GLY A 17 7.58 17.02 1.65
C GLY A 17 6.11 16.69 1.92
N THR A 18 5.18 17.61 1.63
CA THR A 18 3.74 17.34 1.78
C THR A 18 3.23 16.26 0.81
N ILE A 19 3.78 16.18 -0.41
CA ILE A 19 3.44 15.14 -1.38
C ILE A 19 3.94 13.77 -0.88
N TYR A 20 5.17 13.69 -0.36
CA TYR A 20 5.70 12.46 0.23
C TYR A 20 4.88 11.97 1.42
N LEU A 21 4.45 12.87 2.31
CA LEU A 21 3.62 12.51 3.45
C LEU A 21 2.21 12.06 3.03
N ALA A 22 1.62 12.70 2.02
CA ALA A 22 0.34 12.27 1.49
C ALA A 22 0.43 10.86 0.87
N LEU A 23 1.46 10.62 0.06
CA LEU A 23 1.69 9.31 -0.55
C LEU A 23 2.00 8.23 0.50
N SER A 24 2.84 8.54 1.50
CA SER A 24 3.23 7.56 2.52
C SER A 24 2.04 7.07 3.34
N VAL A 25 1.07 7.95 3.67
CA VAL A 25 -0.16 7.55 4.35
C VAL A 25 -1.00 6.63 3.45
N THR A 26 -1.17 6.96 2.17
CA THR A 26 -1.95 6.13 1.25
C THR A 26 -1.36 4.73 1.07
N TYR A 27 -0.06 4.62 0.73
CA TYR A 27 0.62 3.34 0.60
C TYR A 27 0.73 2.59 1.93
N GLY A 28 0.90 3.30 3.05
CA GLY A 28 0.90 2.72 4.38
C GLY A 28 -0.42 2.03 4.74
N THR A 29 -1.56 2.65 4.40
CA THR A 29 -2.87 2.00 4.62
C THR A 29 -3.11 0.80 3.72
N MET A 30 -2.65 0.82 2.46
CA MET A 30 -2.72 -0.34 1.57
C MET A 30 -1.88 -1.52 2.11
N GLY A 31 -0.65 -1.26 2.54
CA GLY A 31 0.20 -2.29 3.17
C GLY A 31 -0.37 -2.83 4.48
N PHE A 32 -1.06 -1.98 5.26
CA PHE A 32 -1.76 -2.43 6.46
C PHE A 32 -2.90 -3.42 6.13
N MET A 33 -3.69 -3.14 5.09
CA MET A 33 -4.75 -4.06 4.64
C MET A 33 -4.19 -5.39 4.14
N LEU A 34 -3.11 -5.37 3.36
CA LEU A 34 -2.42 -6.59 2.89
C LEU A 34 -1.86 -7.41 4.07
N SER A 35 -1.26 -6.74 5.05
CA SER A 35 -0.77 -7.40 6.27
C SER A 35 -1.90 -8.02 7.12
N TRP A 36 -3.09 -7.41 7.12
CA TRP A 36 -4.25 -8.00 7.77
C TRP A 36 -4.74 -9.24 7.02
N LEU A 37 -4.76 -9.20 5.68
CA LEU A 37 -5.14 -10.32 4.82
C LEU A 37 -4.26 -11.56 5.04
N VAL A 38 -2.93 -11.38 5.08
CA VAL A 38 -1.96 -12.47 5.35
C VAL A 38 -2.19 -13.08 6.74
N ARG A 39 -2.50 -12.25 7.74
CA ARG A 39 -2.86 -12.73 9.09
C ARG A 39 -4.19 -13.48 9.12
N GLY A 40 -5.12 -13.12 8.21
CA GLY A 40 -6.35 -13.85 7.98
C GLY A 40 -6.12 -15.28 7.49
N GLU A 41 -5.16 -15.49 6.57
CA GLU A 41 -4.77 -16.84 6.12
C GLU A 41 -4.10 -17.68 7.20
N LEU A 42 -3.36 -17.05 8.11
CA LEU A 42 -2.61 -17.76 9.17
C LEU A 42 -3.44 -18.07 10.42
N CYS A 43 -4.72 -17.68 10.47
CA CYS A 43 -5.52 -17.76 11.70
C CYS A 43 -5.99 -19.18 12.05
N GLY A 44 -5.94 -20.13 11.12
CA GLY A 44 -6.21 -21.54 11.37
C GLY A 44 -5.45 -22.47 10.45
N LEU A 45 -5.56 -23.77 10.71
CA LEU A 45 -4.86 -24.78 9.93
C LEU A 45 -5.65 -25.12 8.66
N GLY A 46 -5.00 -25.04 7.50
CA GLY A 46 -5.60 -25.34 6.20
C GLY A 46 -5.76 -24.09 5.32
N GLU A 47 -6.41 -24.25 4.17
CA GLU A 47 -6.77 -23.14 3.29
C GLU A 47 -7.98 -22.41 3.87
N GLN A 48 -7.84 -21.10 4.13
CA GLN A 48 -8.92 -20.32 4.72
C GLN A 48 -9.55 -19.36 3.74
N LEU A 49 -8.80 -18.35 3.29
CA LEU A 49 -9.35 -17.23 2.55
C LEU A 49 -8.82 -17.21 1.09
N LEU A 50 -7.69 -17.86 0.81
CA LEU A 50 -7.07 -17.93 -0.51
C LEU A 50 -7.36 -19.24 -1.27
N PHE A 51 -8.16 -20.14 -0.70
CA PHE A 51 -8.62 -21.39 -1.35
C PHE A 51 -7.50 -22.18 -2.07
N GLY A 52 -6.29 -22.18 -1.50
CA GLY A 52 -5.16 -22.95 -2.02
C GLY A 52 -4.28 -22.26 -3.06
N ASP A 53 -4.54 -21.00 -3.38
CA ASP A 53 -3.70 -20.26 -4.32
C ASP A 53 -2.41 -19.76 -3.64
N HIS A 54 -1.41 -20.65 -3.57
CA HIS A 54 -0.11 -20.34 -2.98
C HIS A 54 0.68 -19.28 -3.76
N GLN A 55 0.40 -19.11 -5.07
CA GLN A 55 1.04 -18.05 -5.85
C GLN A 55 0.54 -16.69 -5.41
N LEU A 56 -0.77 -16.56 -5.20
CA LEU A 56 -1.40 -15.33 -4.73
C LEU A 56 -0.92 -14.96 -3.32
N TYR A 57 -0.70 -15.95 -2.44
CA TYR A 57 -0.11 -15.72 -1.11
C TYR A 57 1.32 -15.13 -1.19
N ASN A 58 2.16 -15.65 -2.09
CA ASN A 58 3.52 -15.13 -2.29
C ASN A 58 3.52 -13.71 -2.88
N VAL A 59 2.60 -13.41 -3.79
CA VAL A 59 2.44 -12.06 -4.37
C VAL A 59 2.03 -11.08 -3.28
N LEU A 60 1.00 -11.41 -2.48
CA LEU A 60 0.55 -10.58 -1.35
C LEU A 60 1.64 -10.33 -0.30
N THR A 61 2.58 -11.25 -0.14
CA THR A 61 3.69 -11.10 0.81
C THR A 61 4.79 -10.17 0.29
N THR A 62 4.97 -10.11 -1.04
CA THR A 62 6.05 -9.33 -1.68
C THR A 62 5.63 -7.90 -2.05
N SER A 63 4.33 -7.66 -2.25
CA SER A 63 3.79 -6.38 -2.75
C SER A 63 3.23 -5.49 -1.65
#